data_AF-A0A7J6RU80-F1
#
_entry.id   AF-A0A7J6RU80-F1
#
_cell.length_a   1.000
_cell.length_b   1.000
_cell.length_c   1.000
_cell.angle_alpha   90.00
_cell.angle_beta   90.00
_cell.angle_gamma   90.00
#
_symmetry.space_group_name_H-M   'P 1'
#
loop_
_entity.id
_entity.type
_entity.pdbx_description
1 polymer ?
#
loop_
_entity_poly.entity_id
_entity_poly.type
_entity_poly.pdbx_seq_one_letter_code
_entity_poly.pdbx_strand_id
1 'polypeptide(L)'
;MEVLTLAPLHLLLGITNKVFKEVCDLDSDDAFSLKQKDVLVRLGIKRSTYFNGDLEGNECSRLLDAVAENKVPFRRRRQIGLKVQALKSLKVVKDACFGLHREEGWEQAVEGFRVAWEATDLSWTLKVHILCDHVCEYLKTYEAEPSAGLGLSSEQSGESLHARLQRIWDLRFRVNPDSSLFSSRLVDCMVAYNWGLAWDEAGRTRVATHLDEDAGCEADSSDEEPPSELS
;
A
#
# COMPACT_ATOMS: atom_id res chain seq x y z
N MET A 1 -24.19 -3.10 22.11
CA MET A 1 -23.80 -2.95 20.69
C MET A 1 -22.29 -3.03 20.68
N GLU A 2 -21.74 -4.21 20.40
CA GLU A 2 -20.30 -4.33 20.15
C GLU A 2 -20.05 -3.71 18.77
N VAL A 3 -19.19 -2.70 18.71
CA VAL A 3 -18.84 -2.05 17.45
C VAL A 3 -17.87 -2.97 16.72
N LEU A 4 -18.37 -3.76 15.79
CA LEU A 4 -17.54 -4.60 14.95
C LEU A 4 -17.11 -3.79 13.72
N THR A 5 -15.86 -3.36 13.68
CA THR A 5 -15.31 -2.62 12.55
C THR A 5 -14.95 -3.59 11.43
N LEU A 6 -15.75 -3.64 10.37
CA LEU A 6 -15.37 -4.31 9.14
C LEU A 6 -14.34 -3.44 8.43
N ALA A 7 -13.06 -3.77 8.63
CA ALA A 7 -11.92 -3.10 8.01
C ALA A 7 -11.52 -3.89 6.72
N PRO A 8 -12.21 -3.69 5.57
CA PRO A 8 -12.04 -4.52 4.38
C PRO A 8 -10.62 -4.56 3.84
N LEU A 9 -9.87 -3.45 3.91
CA LEU A 9 -8.45 -3.48 3.53
C LEU A 9 -7.68 -4.42 4.46
N HIS A 10 -7.89 -4.33 5.77
CA HIS A 10 -7.19 -5.18 6.73
C HIS A 10 -7.61 -6.65 6.64
N LEU A 11 -8.87 -6.95 6.30
CA LEU A 11 -9.33 -8.30 5.99
C LEU A 11 -8.55 -8.86 4.79
N LEU A 12 -8.51 -8.11 3.68
CA LEU A 12 -7.76 -8.47 2.48
C LEU A 12 -6.28 -8.73 2.80
N LEU A 13 -5.61 -7.76 3.43
CA LEU A 13 -4.20 -7.84 3.78
C LEU A 13 -3.87 -9.07 4.61
N GLY A 14 -4.64 -9.32 5.67
CA GLY A 14 -4.29 -10.39 6.60
C GLY A 14 -4.56 -11.77 6.06
N ILE A 15 -5.67 -11.96 5.33
CA ILE A 15 -6.00 -13.26 4.75
C ILE A 15 -5.05 -13.56 3.59
N THR A 16 -4.84 -12.61 2.67
CA THR A 16 -3.94 -12.80 1.52
C THR A 16 -2.51 -13.08 1.98
N ASN A 17 -1.95 -12.27 2.88
CA ASN A 17 -0.57 -12.49 3.35
C ASN A 17 -0.41 -13.80 4.12
N LYS A 18 -1.38 -14.17 4.98
CA LYS A 18 -1.34 -15.45 5.71
C LYS A 18 -1.30 -16.62 4.74
N VAL A 19 -2.22 -16.70 3.78
CA VAL A 19 -2.29 -17.82 2.85
C VAL A 19 -1.07 -17.83 1.92
N PHE A 20 -0.67 -16.67 1.41
CA PHE A 20 0.44 -16.57 0.48
C PHE A 20 1.79 -16.95 1.13
N LYS A 21 2.03 -16.52 2.37
CA LYS A 21 3.20 -16.93 3.14
C LYS A 21 3.29 -18.45 3.27
N GLU A 22 2.18 -19.08 3.67
CA GLU A 22 2.11 -20.53 3.84
C GLU A 22 2.31 -21.29 2.51
N VAL A 23 1.85 -20.73 1.39
CA VAL A 23 2.15 -21.27 0.07
C VAL A 23 3.65 -21.17 -0.24
N CYS A 24 4.27 -20.01 -0.01
CA CYS A 24 5.71 -19.82 -0.22
C CYS A 24 6.56 -20.75 0.64
N ASP A 25 6.19 -20.95 1.91
CA ASP A 25 6.92 -21.81 2.85
C ASP A 25 6.87 -23.28 2.42
N LEU A 26 5.72 -23.75 1.90
CA LEU A 26 5.55 -25.10 1.34
C LEU A 26 6.20 -25.29 -0.04
N ASP A 27 6.51 -24.19 -0.73
CA ASP A 27 7.09 -24.15 -2.08
C ASP A 27 8.59 -23.76 -2.06
N SER A 28 9.24 -23.89 -0.90
CA SER A 28 10.59 -23.41 -0.56
C SER A 28 11.77 -24.14 -1.24
N ASP A 29 11.56 -24.73 -2.41
CA ASP A 29 12.63 -25.26 -3.24
C ASP A 29 13.24 -24.14 -4.11
N ASP A 30 14.56 -23.99 -4.05
CA ASP A 30 15.29 -22.82 -4.59
C ASP A 30 14.96 -22.52 -6.06
N ALA A 31 14.91 -23.54 -6.92
CA ALA A 31 14.69 -23.33 -8.35
C ALA A 31 13.27 -22.86 -8.66
N PHE A 32 12.28 -23.38 -7.94
CA PHE A 32 10.88 -23.00 -8.12
C PHE A 32 10.58 -21.65 -7.48
N SER A 33 11.14 -21.40 -6.30
CA SER A 33 11.04 -20.13 -5.58
C SER A 33 11.59 -18.96 -6.42
N LEU A 34 12.73 -19.15 -7.10
CA LEU A 34 13.29 -18.15 -8.02
C LEU A 34 12.33 -17.82 -9.17
N LYS A 35 11.79 -18.86 -9.84
CA LYS A 35 10.82 -18.66 -10.93
C LYS A 35 9.56 -17.95 -10.47
N GLN A 36 9.04 -18.30 -9.29
CA GLN A 36 7.88 -17.64 -8.70
C GLN A 36 8.18 -16.16 -8.42
N LYS A 37 9.33 -15.86 -7.80
CA LYS A 37 9.79 -14.49 -7.53
C LYS A 37 9.90 -13.67 -8.82
N ASP A 38 10.50 -14.22 -9.87
CA ASP A 38 10.63 -13.55 -11.17
C ASP A 38 9.25 -13.20 -11.77
N VAL A 39 8.28 -14.11 -11.67
CA VAL A 39 6.91 -13.86 -12.15
C VAL A 39 6.26 -12.74 -11.34
N LEU A 40 6.37 -12.76 -10.01
CA LEU A 40 5.82 -11.70 -9.16
C LEU A 40 6.41 -10.33 -9.51
N VAL A 41 7.72 -10.25 -9.73
CA VAL A 41 8.41 -9.02 -10.16
C VAL A 41 7.89 -8.53 -11.52
N ARG A 42 7.70 -9.44 -12.51
CA ARG A 42 7.15 -9.08 -13.83
C ARG A 42 5.70 -8.60 -13.77
N LEU A 43 4.93 -9.12 -12.82
CA LEU A 43 3.56 -8.65 -12.51
C LEU A 43 3.55 -7.37 -11.65
N GLY A 44 4.74 -6.87 -11.30
CA GLY A 44 4.94 -5.69 -10.46
C GLY A 44 4.56 -5.91 -8.99
N ILE A 45 4.29 -7.14 -8.56
CA ILE A 45 3.92 -7.48 -7.18
C ILE A 45 5.19 -7.44 -6.34
N LYS A 46 5.28 -6.45 -5.46
CA LYS A 46 6.44 -6.21 -4.60
C LYS A 46 6.04 -6.46 -3.16
N ARG A 47 6.96 -7.00 -2.36
CA ARG A 47 6.79 -7.07 -0.91
C ARG A 47 7.23 -5.72 -0.32
N SER A 48 6.54 -5.29 0.72
CA SER A 48 6.90 -4.06 1.43
C SER A 48 8.29 -4.20 2.05
N THR A 49 8.98 -3.07 2.20
CA THR A 49 10.19 -3.01 3.05
C THR A 49 9.83 -2.89 4.54
N TYR A 50 8.57 -2.57 4.84
CA TYR A 50 7.99 -2.54 6.17
C TYR A 50 7.22 -3.86 6.47
N PHE A 51 6.88 -4.13 7.74
CA PHE A 51 6.11 -5.30 8.17
C PHE A 51 6.59 -6.66 7.63
N ASN A 52 7.87 -7.01 7.88
CA ASN A 52 8.44 -8.34 7.58
C ASN A 52 8.34 -8.81 6.11
N GLY A 53 8.16 -7.89 5.15
CA GLY A 53 8.05 -8.27 3.74
C GLY A 53 6.67 -8.78 3.34
N ASP A 54 5.60 -8.32 4.01
CA ASP A 54 4.23 -8.57 3.58
C ASP A 54 3.85 -7.74 2.35
N LEU A 55 2.80 -8.15 1.65
CA LEU A 55 2.19 -7.42 0.54
C LEU A 55 1.27 -6.31 1.08
N GLU A 56 1.32 -5.15 0.45
CA GLU A 56 0.39 -4.04 0.69
C GLU A 56 -0.92 -4.21 -0.09
N GLY A 57 -1.88 -3.29 0.05
CA GLY A 57 -3.25 -3.49 -0.43
C GLY A 57 -3.36 -3.67 -1.95
N ASN A 58 -2.59 -2.89 -2.71
CA ASN A 58 -2.56 -2.97 -4.17
C ASN A 58 -1.87 -4.25 -4.64
N GLU A 59 -0.83 -4.67 -3.94
CA GLU A 59 -0.04 -5.87 -4.18
C GLU A 59 -0.86 -7.12 -3.88
N CYS A 60 -1.65 -7.12 -2.79
CA CYS A 60 -2.62 -8.17 -2.49
C CYS A 60 -3.66 -8.28 -3.61
N SER A 61 -4.24 -7.16 -4.05
CA SER A 61 -5.23 -7.16 -5.13
C SER A 61 -4.65 -7.75 -6.42
N ARG A 62 -3.46 -7.31 -6.82
CA ARG A 62 -2.77 -7.81 -8.02
C ARG A 62 -2.36 -9.27 -7.91
N LEU A 63 -1.96 -9.72 -6.72
CA LEU A 63 -1.72 -11.14 -6.47
C LEU A 63 -2.99 -11.95 -6.67
N LEU A 64 -4.12 -11.52 -6.09
CA LEU A 64 -5.39 -12.22 -6.23
C LEU A 64 -5.85 -12.30 -7.70
N ASP A 65 -5.72 -11.21 -8.46
CA ASP A 65 -5.96 -11.21 -9.92
C ASP A 65 -5.10 -12.26 -10.62
N ALA A 66 -3.77 -12.21 -10.39
CA ALA A 66 -2.83 -13.13 -11.02
C ALA A 66 -3.05 -14.59 -10.64
N VAL A 67 -3.48 -14.86 -9.41
CA VAL A 67 -3.80 -16.22 -8.93
C VAL A 67 -5.09 -16.72 -9.58
N ALA A 68 -6.13 -15.90 -9.67
CA ALA A 68 -7.39 -16.24 -10.34
C ALA A 68 -7.17 -16.59 -11.83
N GLU A 69 -6.29 -15.83 -12.49
CA GLU A 69 -5.92 -16.05 -13.90
C GLU A 69 -4.86 -17.14 -14.11
N ASN A 70 -4.40 -17.81 -13.04
CA ASN A 70 -3.32 -18.82 -13.07
C ASN A 70 -1.99 -18.31 -13.65
N LYS A 71 -1.71 -17.01 -13.52
CA LYS A 71 -0.45 -16.37 -13.98
C LYS A 71 0.73 -16.66 -13.05
N VAL A 72 0.47 -17.00 -11.78
CA VAL A 72 1.52 -17.37 -10.82
C VAL A 72 1.76 -18.89 -10.87
N PRO A 73 2.99 -19.36 -11.14
CA PRO A 73 3.29 -20.78 -11.11
C PRO A 73 3.32 -21.26 -9.66
N PHE A 74 2.45 -22.21 -9.33
CA PHE A 74 2.48 -22.95 -8.06
C PHE A 74 2.77 -24.42 -8.31
N ARG A 75 3.50 -25.08 -7.40
CA ARG A 75 3.71 -26.53 -7.49
C ARG A 75 2.40 -27.29 -7.40
N ARG A 76 2.32 -28.40 -8.15
CA ARG A 76 1.18 -29.33 -8.11
C ARG A 76 1.26 -30.24 -6.88
N ARG A 77 1.10 -29.65 -5.69
CA ARG A 77 0.93 -30.36 -4.41
C ARG A 77 -0.48 -30.10 -3.90
N ARG A 78 -1.15 -31.14 -3.37
CA ARG A 78 -2.53 -31.02 -2.86
C ARG A 78 -2.69 -29.87 -1.86
N GLN A 79 -1.79 -29.78 -0.87
CA GLN A 79 -1.82 -28.73 0.16
C GLN A 79 -1.66 -27.32 -0.42
N ILE A 80 -0.82 -27.15 -1.44
CA ILE A 80 -0.66 -25.86 -2.14
C ILE A 80 -1.93 -25.54 -2.95
N GLY A 81 -2.47 -26.53 -3.67
CA GLY A 81 -3.69 -26.37 -4.45
C GLY A 81 -4.89 -25.91 -3.62
N LEU A 82 -5.06 -26.44 -2.41
CA LEU A 82 -6.12 -26.04 -1.49
C LEU A 82 -5.97 -24.58 -1.05
N LYS A 83 -4.75 -24.14 -0.70
CA LYS A 83 -4.45 -22.76 -0.33
C LYS A 83 -4.60 -21.79 -1.51
N VAL A 84 -4.18 -22.20 -2.71
CA VAL A 84 -4.41 -21.44 -3.95
C VAL A 84 -5.90 -21.30 -4.23
N GLN A 85 -6.69 -22.35 -4.00
CA GLN A 85 -8.14 -22.28 -4.14
C GLN A 85 -8.76 -21.31 -3.13
N ALA A 86 -8.28 -21.26 -1.88
CA ALA A 86 -8.72 -20.26 -0.90
C ALA A 86 -8.42 -18.82 -1.37
N LEU A 87 -7.25 -18.56 -1.97
CA LEU A 87 -6.94 -17.25 -2.57
C LEU A 87 -7.89 -16.92 -3.74
N LYS A 88 -8.22 -17.89 -4.60
CA LYS A 88 -9.18 -17.69 -5.69
C LYS A 88 -10.58 -17.38 -5.16
N SER A 89 -11.07 -18.12 -4.16
CA SER A 89 -12.37 -17.84 -3.55
C SER A 89 -12.38 -16.47 -2.86
N LEU A 90 -11.27 -16.06 -2.22
CA LEU A 90 -11.15 -14.72 -1.64
C LEU A 90 -11.23 -13.62 -2.72
N LYS A 91 -10.68 -13.86 -3.92
CA LYS A 91 -10.84 -12.93 -5.04
C LYS A 91 -12.31 -12.74 -5.41
N VAL A 92 -13.07 -13.83 -5.49
CA VAL A 92 -14.51 -13.78 -5.77
C VAL A 92 -15.23 -12.96 -4.70
N VAL A 93 -14.92 -13.15 -3.42
CA VAL A 93 -15.48 -12.34 -2.32
C VAL A 93 -15.13 -10.86 -2.48
N LYS A 94 -13.85 -10.56 -2.74
CA LYS A 94 -13.38 -9.17 -2.93
C LYS A 94 -14.17 -8.49 -4.04
N ASP A 95 -14.30 -9.12 -5.20
CA ASP A 95 -15.01 -8.52 -6.33
C ASP A 95 -16.51 -8.40 -6.05
N ALA A 96 -17.09 -9.39 -5.38
CA ALA A 96 -18.52 -9.42 -5.10
C ALA A 96 -18.96 -8.41 -4.02
N CYS A 97 -18.13 -8.07 -3.02
CA CYS A 97 -18.59 -7.19 -1.95
C CYS A 97 -17.57 -6.24 -1.30
N PHE A 98 -16.30 -6.17 -1.73
CA PHE A 98 -15.35 -5.20 -1.14
C PHE A 98 -15.41 -3.82 -1.82
N GLY A 99 -16.10 -3.71 -2.95
CA GLY A 99 -16.32 -2.43 -3.65
C GLY A 99 -17.38 -1.55 -2.98
N LEU A 100 -17.69 -0.42 -3.63
CA LEU A 100 -18.77 0.49 -3.18
C LEU A 100 -20.14 -0.17 -3.23
N HIS A 101 -20.34 -1.06 -4.19
CA HIS A 101 -21.57 -1.84 -4.36
C HIS A 101 -21.25 -3.32 -4.27
N ARG A 102 -22.23 -4.10 -3.79
CA ARG A 102 -22.17 -5.56 -3.81
C ARG A 102 -22.88 -6.12 -5.02
N GLU A 103 -22.35 -7.21 -5.55
CA GLU A 103 -22.93 -7.96 -6.68
C GLU A 103 -23.97 -8.97 -6.19
N GLU A 104 -24.86 -9.40 -7.09
CA GLU A 104 -25.72 -10.56 -6.81
C GLU A 104 -24.87 -11.79 -6.55
N GLY A 105 -25.24 -12.60 -5.56
CA GLY A 105 -24.48 -13.81 -5.22
C GLY A 105 -23.33 -13.61 -4.22
N TRP A 106 -23.16 -12.40 -3.65
CA TRP A 106 -22.06 -12.12 -2.72
C TRP A 106 -22.04 -13.00 -1.47
N GLU A 107 -23.19 -13.44 -0.97
CA GLU A 107 -23.28 -14.36 0.18
C GLU A 107 -22.70 -15.73 -0.17
N GLN A 108 -23.00 -16.22 -1.38
CA GLN A 108 -22.48 -17.46 -1.92
C GLN A 108 -20.97 -17.35 -2.16
N ALA A 109 -20.47 -16.16 -2.50
CA ALA A 109 -19.03 -15.92 -2.57
C ALA A 109 -18.37 -16.07 -1.18
N VAL A 110 -18.95 -15.48 -0.13
CA VAL A 110 -18.44 -15.59 1.25
C VAL A 110 -18.45 -17.04 1.72
N GLU A 111 -19.54 -17.76 1.46
CA GLU A 111 -19.66 -19.18 1.80
C GLU A 111 -18.70 -20.05 0.99
N GLY A 112 -18.55 -19.78 -0.31
CA GLY A 112 -17.57 -20.44 -1.16
C GLY A 112 -16.12 -20.23 -0.70
N PHE A 113 -15.83 -19.08 -0.09
CA PHE A 113 -14.55 -18.85 0.59
C PHE A 113 -14.44 -19.63 1.90
N ARG A 114 -15.49 -19.68 2.74
CA ARG A 114 -15.51 -20.50 3.97
C ARG A 114 -15.16 -21.97 3.65
N VAL A 115 -15.88 -22.57 2.70
CA VAL A 115 -15.65 -23.96 2.28
C VAL A 115 -14.21 -24.15 1.77
N ALA A 116 -13.69 -23.19 0.99
CA ALA A 116 -12.31 -23.26 0.50
C ALA A 116 -11.28 -23.13 1.63
N TRP A 117 -11.55 -22.31 2.65
CA TRP A 117 -10.70 -22.15 3.83
C TRP A 117 -10.68 -23.42 4.69
N GLU A 118 -11.85 -24.00 4.98
CA GLU A 118 -12.00 -25.23 5.75
C GLU A 118 -11.34 -26.44 5.07
N ALA A 119 -11.28 -26.44 3.73
CA ALA A 119 -10.56 -27.44 2.97
C ALA A 119 -9.02 -27.33 3.11
N THR A 120 -8.51 -26.22 3.65
CA THR A 120 -7.09 -26.07 3.99
C THR A 120 -6.77 -26.67 5.37
N ASP A 121 -5.49 -26.67 5.73
CA ASP A 121 -4.97 -27.01 7.06
C ASP A 121 -4.66 -25.75 7.90
N LEU A 122 -5.12 -24.57 7.47
CA LEU A 122 -4.82 -23.31 8.14
C LEU A 122 -5.73 -23.10 9.36
N SER A 123 -5.13 -22.62 10.45
CA SER A 123 -5.89 -22.19 11.63
C SER A 123 -6.76 -20.98 11.31
N TRP A 124 -7.98 -20.96 11.85
CA TRP A 124 -8.83 -19.78 11.83
C TRP A 124 -8.11 -18.58 12.44
N THR A 125 -8.14 -17.47 11.71
CA THR A 125 -7.65 -16.17 12.21
C THR A 125 -8.85 -15.28 12.51
N LEU A 126 -8.66 -14.27 13.34
CA LEU A 126 -9.70 -13.27 13.62
C LEU A 126 -10.28 -12.67 12.33
N LYS A 127 -9.44 -12.41 11.33
CA LYS A 127 -9.86 -11.82 10.05
C LYS A 127 -10.73 -12.77 9.22
N VAL A 128 -10.41 -14.07 9.23
CA VAL A 128 -11.23 -15.08 8.54
C VAL A 128 -12.57 -15.23 9.26
N HIS A 129 -12.58 -15.27 10.60
CA HIS A 129 -13.80 -15.27 11.40
C HIS A 129 -14.69 -14.04 11.08
N ILE A 130 -14.12 -12.83 11.09
CA ILE A 130 -14.83 -11.60 10.71
C ILE A 130 -15.43 -11.71 9.31
N LEU A 131 -14.64 -12.16 8.32
CA LEU A 131 -15.09 -12.29 6.94
C LEU A 131 -16.25 -13.28 6.80
N CYS A 132 -16.13 -14.45 7.43
CA CYS A 132 -17.08 -15.53 7.24
C CYS A 132 -18.36 -15.35 8.07
N ASP A 133 -18.24 -14.85 9.30
CA ASP A 133 -19.37 -14.82 10.25
C ASP A 133 -20.04 -13.45 10.33
N HIS A 134 -19.30 -12.36 10.13
CA HIS A 134 -19.80 -11.01 10.43
C HIS A 134 -20.05 -10.12 9.21
N VAL A 135 -19.39 -10.37 8.07
CA VAL A 135 -19.65 -9.58 6.84
C VAL A 135 -21.09 -9.74 6.38
N CYS A 136 -21.61 -10.97 6.40
CA CYS A 136 -23.00 -11.23 6.01
C CYS A 136 -24.01 -10.55 6.95
N GLU A 137 -23.78 -10.64 8.25
CA GLU A 137 -24.60 -9.99 9.27
C GLU A 137 -24.60 -8.47 9.10
N TYR A 138 -23.43 -7.86 8.98
CA TYR A 138 -23.28 -6.42 8.78
C TYR A 138 -24.06 -5.91 7.57
N LEU A 139 -23.78 -6.49 6.40
CA LEU A 139 -24.35 -6.05 5.13
C LEU A 139 -25.87 -6.21 5.06
N LYS A 140 -26.46 -7.13 5.86
CA LYS A 140 -27.91 -7.37 5.92
C LYS A 140 -28.62 -6.54 6.97
N THR A 141 -27.99 -6.35 8.12
CA THR A 141 -28.68 -5.85 9.32
C THR A 141 -28.29 -4.42 9.67
N TYR A 142 -27.05 -4.02 9.39
CA TYR A 142 -26.49 -2.76 9.87
C TYR A 142 -26.21 -1.76 8.76
N GLU A 143 -25.93 -2.23 7.55
CA GLU A 143 -25.72 -1.35 6.40
C GLU A 143 -27.06 -0.73 5.94
N ALA A 144 -27.10 0.60 5.91
CA ALA A 144 -28.32 1.36 5.62
C ALA A 144 -28.65 1.35 4.13
N GLU A 145 -27.64 1.26 3.26
CA GLU A 145 -27.79 1.24 1.82
C GLU A 145 -27.88 -0.20 1.29
N PRO A 146 -29.04 -0.66 0.78
CA PRO A 146 -29.24 -2.07 0.40
C PRO A 146 -28.32 -2.57 -0.71
N SER A 147 -27.76 -1.67 -1.52
CA SER A 147 -26.83 -2.00 -2.61
C SER A 147 -25.36 -1.90 -2.20
N ALA A 148 -25.07 -1.42 -1.00
CA ALA A 148 -23.71 -1.13 -0.57
C ALA A 148 -22.87 -2.39 -0.37
N GLY A 149 -21.62 -2.29 -0.83
CA GLY A 149 -20.54 -3.17 -0.43
C GLY A 149 -19.72 -2.57 0.72
N LEU A 150 -18.67 -3.27 1.13
CA LEU A 150 -17.79 -2.85 2.23
C LEU A 150 -16.98 -1.58 1.91
N GLY A 151 -16.93 -1.16 0.65
CA GLY A 151 -16.22 0.05 0.22
C GLY A 151 -16.74 1.33 0.87
N LEU A 152 -18.03 1.41 1.20
CA LEU A 152 -18.60 2.57 1.90
C LEU A 152 -18.14 2.68 3.36
N SER A 153 -17.88 1.53 3.98
CA SER A 153 -17.39 1.44 5.36
C SER A 153 -15.87 1.24 5.42
N SER A 154 -15.17 1.55 4.33
CA SER A 154 -13.75 1.28 4.19
C SER A 154 -12.89 2.28 4.97
N GLU A 155 -11.83 1.76 5.59
CA GLU A 155 -10.78 2.51 6.26
C GLU A 155 -9.77 3.18 5.30
N GLN A 156 -9.89 2.94 3.99
CA GLN A 156 -8.98 3.45 2.95
C GLN A 156 -8.84 4.98 2.94
N SER A 157 -9.91 5.70 3.25
CA SER A 157 -9.89 7.16 3.35
C SER A 157 -8.98 7.62 4.50
N GLY A 158 -9.05 6.94 5.65
CA GLY A 158 -8.18 7.17 6.80
C GLY A 158 -6.72 6.88 6.49
N GLU A 159 -6.43 5.75 5.85
CA GLU A 159 -5.06 5.39 5.43
C GLU A 159 -4.47 6.41 4.45
N SER A 160 -5.29 6.91 3.52
CA SER A 160 -4.88 7.96 2.57
C SER A 160 -4.56 9.28 3.28
N LEU A 161 -5.35 9.64 4.30
CA LEU A 161 -5.10 10.82 5.12
C LEU A 161 -3.78 10.67 5.89
N HIS A 162 -3.54 9.51 6.50
CA HIS A 162 -2.29 9.19 7.20
C HIS A 162 -1.08 9.28 6.27
N ALA A 163 -1.14 8.67 5.08
CA ALA A 163 -0.05 8.71 4.10
C ALA A 163 0.28 10.15 3.68
N ARG A 164 -0.74 10.98 3.46
CA ARG A 164 -0.56 12.40 3.14
C ARG A 164 0.09 13.17 4.30
N LEU A 165 -0.39 12.94 5.53
CA LEU A 165 0.13 13.61 6.73
C LEU A 165 1.60 13.23 6.97
N GLN A 166 1.91 11.94 6.89
CA GLN A 166 3.27 11.41 7.04
C GLN A 166 4.23 12.06 6.04
N ARG A 167 3.81 12.20 4.77
CA ARG A 167 4.62 12.88 3.74
C ARG A 167 4.91 14.34 4.09
N ILE A 168 3.92 15.08 4.59
CA ILE A 168 4.11 16.47 5.01
C ILE A 168 5.07 16.54 6.20
N TRP A 169 4.89 15.66 7.19
CA TRP A 169 5.78 15.55 8.34
C TRP A 169 7.22 15.29 7.89
N ASP A 170 7.45 14.22 7.13
CA ASP A 170 8.80 13.78 6.72
C ASP A 170 9.56 14.81 5.91
N LEU A 171 8.87 15.54 5.02
CA LEU A 171 9.51 16.52 4.14
C LEU A 171 9.83 17.85 4.82
N ARG A 172 9.12 18.22 5.90
CA ARG A 172 9.09 19.63 6.38
C ARG A 172 9.18 19.82 7.88
N PHE A 173 8.62 18.90 8.66
CA PHE A 173 8.44 19.11 10.11
C PHE A 173 9.20 18.08 10.95
N ARG A 174 9.68 17.00 10.33
CA ARG A 174 10.38 15.92 11.02
C ARG A 174 11.58 16.43 11.79
N VAL A 175 11.52 16.21 13.09
CA VAL A 175 12.60 16.44 14.05
C VAL A 175 12.73 15.22 14.96
N ASN A 176 13.86 15.11 15.67
CA ASN A 176 14.04 14.07 16.68
C ASN A 176 12.93 14.20 17.75
N PRO A 177 12.24 13.10 18.14
CA PRO A 177 11.24 13.12 19.21
C PRO A 177 11.71 13.72 20.53
N ASP A 178 13.00 13.58 20.86
CA ASP A 178 13.60 14.13 22.09
C ASP A 178 13.96 15.62 21.97
N SER A 179 13.77 16.22 20.78
CA SER A 179 14.01 17.65 20.57
C SER A 179 12.96 18.49 21.31
N SER A 180 13.38 19.57 21.95
CA SER A 180 12.47 20.57 22.52
C SER A 180 11.52 21.20 21.49
N LEU A 181 11.86 21.11 20.19
CA LEU A 181 11.04 21.60 19.08
C LEU A 181 9.98 20.60 18.61
N PHE A 182 9.98 19.36 19.10
CA PHE A 182 9.06 18.32 18.61
C PHE A 182 7.60 18.73 18.75
N SER A 183 7.21 19.21 19.94
CA SER A 183 5.83 19.62 20.22
C SER A 183 5.38 20.76 19.30
N SER A 184 6.20 21.79 19.11
CA SER A 184 5.83 22.92 18.26
C SER A 184 5.75 22.51 16.79
N ARG A 185 6.70 21.69 16.31
CA ARG A 185 6.71 21.19 14.93
C ARG A 185 5.53 20.29 14.63
N LEU A 186 5.10 19.47 15.59
CA LEU A 186 3.91 18.64 15.44
C LEU A 186 2.66 19.50 15.30
N VAL A 187 2.49 20.52 16.15
CA VAL A 187 1.38 21.46 16.05
C VAL A 187 1.39 22.18 14.71
N ASP A 188 2.55 22.71 14.28
CA ASP A 188 2.69 23.40 12.99
C ASP A 188 2.33 22.47 11.82
N CYS A 189 2.72 21.20 11.88
CA CYS A 189 2.37 20.20 10.87
C CYS A 189 0.85 19.99 10.80
N MET A 190 0.18 19.88 11.94
CA MET A 190 -1.28 19.68 12.00
C MET A 190 -2.04 20.91 11.48
N VAL A 191 -1.59 22.12 11.85
CA VAL A 191 -2.10 23.38 11.30
C VAL A 191 -1.91 23.39 9.78
N ALA A 192 -0.69 23.14 9.31
CA ALA A 192 -0.39 23.15 7.88
C ALA A 192 -1.23 22.15 7.08
N TYR A 193 -1.47 20.95 7.63
CA TYR A 193 -2.31 19.93 7.03
C TYR A 193 -3.78 20.36 6.93
N ASN A 194 -4.37 20.83 8.03
CA ASN A 194 -5.80 21.15 8.12
C ASN A 194 -6.19 22.37 7.29
N TRP A 195 -5.32 23.38 7.20
CA TRP A 195 -5.60 24.59 6.42
C TRP A 195 -5.30 24.45 4.93
N GLY A 196 -4.87 23.26 4.46
CA GLY A 196 -4.67 22.99 3.04
C GLY A 196 -3.68 23.95 2.38
N LEU A 197 -2.75 24.50 3.18
CA LEU A 197 -1.82 25.53 2.73
C LEU A 197 -1.02 24.97 1.53
N ALA A 198 -1.02 25.72 0.42
CA ALA A 198 -0.44 25.30 -0.84
C ALA A 198 1.09 25.30 -0.75
N TRP A 199 1.67 24.18 -0.32
CA TRP A 199 3.12 24.07 -0.12
C TRP A 199 3.85 23.34 -1.27
N ASP A 200 3.13 22.72 -2.20
CA ASP A 200 3.69 21.96 -3.34
C ASP A 200 4.22 22.85 -4.48
N GLU A 201 3.95 24.15 -4.46
CA GLU A 201 4.41 25.09 -5.50
C GLU A 201 5.83 25.61 -5.23
N ALA A 202 6.25 25.73 -3.97
CA ALA A 202 7.57 26.26 -3.61
C ALA A 202 8.74 25.28 -3.85
N GLY A 203 8.44 24.00 -4.13
CA GLY A 203 9.45 22.97 -4.40
C GLY A 203 9.89 22.84 -5.87
N ARG A 204 9.15 23.43 -6.82
CA ARG A 204 9.45 23.36 -8.25
C ARG A 204 10.28 24.53 -8.78
N THR A 205 10.35 25.64 -8.04
CA THR A 205 10.99 26.88 -8.50
C THR A 205 12.47 27.03 -8.09
N ARG A 206 13.07 26.03 -7.45
CA ARG A 206 14.49 26.10 -6.98
C ARG A 206 15.53 25.45 -7.91
N VAL A 207 15.18 25.14 -9.16
CA VAL A 207 16.14 24.56 -10.14
C VAL A 207 16.56 25.56 -11.24
N ALA A 208 16.07 26.80 -11.22
CA ALA A 208 16.34 27.78 -12.28
C ALA A 208 17.31 28.93 -11.91
N THR A 209 18.08 28.82 -10.82
CA THR A 209 19.06 29.85 -10.45
C THR A 209 20.30 29.22 -9.81
N HIS A 210 21.14 28.56 -10.62
CA HIS A 210 22.57 28.35 -10.36
C HIS A 210 23.20 27.57 -11.53
N LEU A 211 23.38 28.25 -12.66
CA LEU A 211 24.45 27.97 -13.61
C LEU A 211 24.74 29.32 -14.27
N ASP A 212 25.75 30.02 -13.76
CA ASP A 212 26.66 30.90 -14.50
C ASP A 212 27.54 31.65 -13.49
N GLU A 213 28.35 30.88 -12.75
CA GLU A 213 29.62 31.37 -12.23
C GLU A 213 30.66 30.26 -12.48
N ASP A 214 31.82 30.68 -12.98
CA ASP A 214 33.06 29.93 -13.26
C ASP A 214 33.26 29.23 -14.62
N ALA A 215 33.68 30.05 -15.60
CA ALA A 215 34.87 29.79 -16.42
C ALA A 215 35.50 31.17 -16.69
N GLY A 216 36.78 31.47 -16.55
CA GLY A 216 38.00 30.69 -16.66
C GLY A 216 39.04 31.63 -17.28
N CYS A 217 40.27 31.56 -16.78
CA CYS A 217 41.42 32.47 -16.91
C CYS A 217 41.97 32.74 -18.35
N GLU A 218 42.84 33.78 -18.43
CA GLU A 218 43.91 34.11 -19.43
C GLU A 218 43.47 34.78 -20.77
N ALA A 219 44.17 35.75 -21.40
CA ALA A 219 45.47 36.45 -21.30
C ALA A 219 45.39 37.73 -22.21
N ASP A 220 45.90 38.90 -21.80
CA ASP A 220 47.14 39.57 -22.28
C ASP A 220 46.99 40.58 -23.45
N SER A 221 47.89 41.59 -23.47
CA SER A 221 48.10 42.73 -24.40
C SER A 221 47.13 43.93 -24.26
N SER A 222 47.52 45.20 -24.23
CA SER A 222 48.80 45.89 -24.47
C SER A 222 48.65 47.37 -24.06
N ASP A 223 49.73 47.94 -23.52
CA ASP A 223 50.27 49.28 -23.77
C ASP A 223 49.35 50.53 -23.67
N GLU A 224 49.64 51.40 -22.69
CA GLU A 224 50.13 52.79 -22.89
C GLU A 224 49.84 53.66 -21.63
N GLU A 225 50.85 53.85 -20.78
CA GLU A 225 51.13 55.13 -20.14
C GLU A 225 52.47 55.60 -20.76
N PRO A 226 52.75 56.92 -20.95
CA PRO A 226 52.80 57.91 -19.85
C PRO A 226 52.61 59.38 -20.38
N PRO A 227 53.25 60.44 -19.84
CA PRO A 227 53.34 61.00 -18.48
C PRO A 227 52.92 62.50 -18.42
N SER A 228 52.82 63.08 -17.23
CA SER A 228 53.49 64.34 -16.80
C SER A 228 52.83 64.85 -15.51
N GLU A 229 53.52 64.79 -14.37
CA GLU A 229 54.46 65.78 -13.84
C GLU A 229 53.84 67.11 -13.37
N LEU A 230 54.16 67.40 -12.10
CA LEU A 230 54.41 68.70 -11.47
C LEU A 230 53.30 69.34 -10.60
N SER A 231 53.67 69.38 -9.32
CA SER A 231 53.43 70.40 -8.27
C SER A 231 52.17 70.31 -7.42
#